data_AF-A0A955DXD0-F1
#
_entry.id   AF-A0A955DXD0-F1
#
_cell.length_a   1.000
_cell.length_b   1.000
_cell.length_c   1.000
_cell.angle_alpha   90.00
_cell.angle_beta   90.00
_cell.angle_gamma   90.00
#
_symmetry.space_group_name_H-M   'P 1'
#
loop_
_entity.id
_entity.type
_entity.pdbx_description
1 polymer ?
#
loop_
_entity_poly.entity_id
_entity_poly.type
_entity_poly.pdbx_seq_one_letter_code
_entity_poly.pdbx_strand_id
1 'polypeptide(L)' 'EAIMEAGMRFNAGHALNYLNVRHIADLDGVEELHIGHAIVARAAYIGMRDAVAEMVGLIE' A
#
# COMPACT_ATOMS: atom_id res chain seq x y z
N GLU A 1 13.40 -1.79 -11.38
CA GLU A 1 14.21 -2.29 -12.51
C GLU A 1 14.73 -3.71 -12.26
N ALA A 2 15.77 -3.94 -11.45
CA ALA A 2 16.37 -5.29 -11.26
C ALA A 2 15.38 -6.43 -10.91
N ILE A 3 14.35 -6.14 -10.09
CA ILE A 3 13.30 -7.11 -9.74
C ILE A 3 12.51 -7.54 -11.00
N MET A 4 12.13 -6.57 -11.84
CA MET A 4 11.38 -6.80 -13.08
C MET A 4 12.24 -7.52 -14.12
N GLU A 5 13.51 -7.14 -14.25
CA GLU A 5 14.47 -7.80 -15.16
C GLU A 5 14.71 -9.26 -14.80
N ALA A 6 14.65 -9.60 -13.50
CA ALA A 6 14.71 -10.96 -13.02
C ALA A 6 13.39 -11.75 -13.18
N GLY A 7 12.34 -11.13 -13.74
CA GLY A 7 11.01 -11.75 -13.88
C GLY A 7 10.29 -11.98 -12.55
N MET A 8 10.68 -11.24 -11.50
CA MET A 8 10.09 -11.34 -10.17
C MET A 8 8.99 -10.29 -9.96
N ARG A 9 8.07 -10.57 -9.04
CA ARG A 9 7.03 -9.62 -8.62
C ARG A 9 7.60 -8.60 -7.65
N PHE A 10 7.38 -7.32 -7.92
CA PHE A 10 7.83 -6.24 -7.05
C PHE A 10 6.72 -5.86 -6.07
N ASN A 11 6.82 -6.35 -4.84
CA ASN A 11 5.90 -6.05 -3.76
C ASN A 11 6.57 -5.15 -2.71
N ALA A 12 5.79 -4.32 -2.01
CA ALA A 12 6.25 -3.47 -0.89
C ALA A 12 5.18 -3.40 0.22
N GLY A 13 5.41 -2.68 1.31
CA GLY A 13 4.32 -2.50 2.31
C GLY A 13 4.72 -2.12 3.74
N HIS A 14 5.93 -2.45 4.19
CA HIS A 14 6.31 -2.16 5.57
C HIS A 14 6.35 -0.65 5.85
N ALA A 15 5.78 -0.24 6.99
CA ALA A 15 5.68 1.16 7.45
C ALA A 15 4.92 2.13 6.51
N LEU A 16 4.18 1.63 5.53
CA LEU A 16 3.28 2.47 4.73
C LEU A 16 2.06 2.91 5.52
N ASN A 17 1.60 4.13 5.22
CA ASN A 17 0.43 4.76 5.82
C ASN A 17 -0.23 5.72 4.82
N TYR A 18 -1.36 6.31 5.22
CA TYR A 18 -2.20 7.18 4.39
C TYR A 18 -1.51 8.47 3.90
N LEU A 19 -0.33 8.82 4.40
CA LEU A 19 0.42 10.00 3.96
C LEU A 19 1.51 9.68 2.94
N ASN A 20 2.05 8.46 2.95
CA ASN A 20 3.22 8.10 2.15
C ASN A 20 2.97 6.98 1.13
N VAL A 21 1.83 6.28 1.21
CA VAL A 21 1.54 5.11 0.35
C VAL A 21 1.59 5.45 -1.14
N ARG A 22 1.09 6.63 -1.53
CA ARG A 22 0.99 7.04 -2.93
C ARG A 22 2.35 7.09 -3.63
N HIS A 23 3.38 7.62 -2.96
CA HIS A 23 4.73 7.69 -3.52
C HIS A 23 5.33 6.32 -3.84
N ILE A 24 4.89 5.27 -3.13
CA ILE A 24 5.34 3.90 -3.37
C ILE A 24 4.46 3.22 -4.41
N ALA A 25 3.15 3.47 -4.40
CA ALA A 25 2.23 2.98 -5.42
C ALA A 25 2.58 3.49 -6.83
N ASP A 26 3.06 4.73 -6.93
CA ASP A 26 3.46 5.36 -8.20
C ASP A 26 4.81 4.83 -8.76
N LEU A 27 5.52 3.95 -8.05
CA LEU A 27 6.76 3.36 -8.55
C LEU A 27 6.47 2.36 -9.66
N ASP A 28 7.24 2.46 -10.75
CA ASP A 28 7.09 1.56 -11.89
C ASP A 28 7.34 0.09 -11.48
N GLY A 29 6.41 -0.77 -11.91
CA GLY A 29 6.46 -2.20 -11.67
C GLY A 29 5.96 -2.70 -10.32
N VAL A 30 5.49 -1.84 -9.40
CA VAL A 30 4.89 -2.31 -8.14
C VAL A 30 3.61 -3.08 -8.44
N GLU A 31 3.56 -4.35 -8.03
CA GLU A 31 2.38 -5.22 -8.21
C GLU A 31 1.47 -5.25 -6.98
N GLU A 32 2.03 -5.19 -5.77
CA GLU A 32 1.24 -5.37 -4.54
C GLU A 32 1.81 -4.61 -3.34
N LEU A 33 0.91 -4.04 -2.51
CA LEU A 33 1.23 -3.35 -1.27
C LEU A 33 0.61 -4.05 -0.05
N HIS A 34 1.44 -4.56 0.86
CA HIS A 34 1.02 -5.23 2.09
C HIS A 34 1.05 -4.29 3.30
N ILE A 35 -0.11 -3.71 3.64
CA ILE A 35 -0.22 -2.68 4.68
C ILE A 35 -1.07 -3.19 5.84
N GLY A 36 -0.47 -3.29 7.03
CA GLY A 36 -1.15 -3.80 8.24
C GLY A 36 -1.44 -2.71 9.26
N HIS A 37 -0.40 -2.30 10.01
CA HIS A 37 -0.55 -1.46 11.21
C HIS A 37 -1.32 -0.16 10.95
N ALA A 38 -1.04 0.54 9.84
CA ALA A 38 -1.71 1.80 9.53
C ALA A 38 -3.22 1.62 9.27
N ILE A 39 -3.62 0.57 8.55
CA ILE A 39 -5.05 0.27 8.29
C ILE A 39 -5.74 -0.09 9.60
N VAL A 40 -5.15 -0.97 10.42
CA VAL A 40 -5.72 -1.36 11.72
C VAL A 40 -5.84 -0.15 12.66
N ALA A 41 -4.83 0.72 12.70
CA ALA A 41 -4.86 1.94 13.48
C ALA A 41 -5.97 2.91 13.02
N ARG A 42 -6.14 3.11 11.70
CA ARG A 42 -7.23 3.92 11.14
C ARG A 42 -8.60 3.30 11.42
N ALA A 43 -8.71 1.99 11.31
CA ALA A 43 -9.94 1.25 11.56
C ALA A 43 -10.46 1.39 13.00
N ALA A 44 -9.59 1.67 13.98
CA ALA A 44 -10.01 1.98 15.35
C ALA A 44 -10.90 3.24 15.44
N TYR A 45 -10.83 4.13 14.45
CA TYR A 45 -11.61 5.38 14.41
C TYR A 45 -12.81 5.32 13.47
N ILE A 46 -12.67 4.66 12.31
CA ILE A 46 -13.68 4.67 11.24
C ILE A 46 -14.20 3.29 10.84
N GLY A 47 -13.73 2.22 11.48
CA GLY A 47 -14.05 0.84 11.12
C GLY A 47 -13.20 0.31 9.96
N MET A 48 -13.11 -1.03 9.87
CA MET A 48 -12.21 -1.72 8.93
C MET A 48 -12.58 -1.45 7.46
N ARG A 49 -13.87 -1.46 7.13
CA ARG A 49 -14.35 -1.28 5.76
C ARG A 49 -13.91 0.07 5.19
N ASP A 50 -14.14 1.14 5.95
CA ASP A 50 -13.84 2.50 5.51
C ASP A 50 -12.33 2.76 5.51
N ALA A 51 -11.59 2.22 6.49
CA ALA A 51 -10.13 2.30 6.52
C ALA A 51 -9.49 1.65 5.29
N VAL A 52 -9.94 0.47 4.87
CA VAL A 52 -9.45 -0.19 3.65
C VAL A 52 -9.84 0.61 2.41
N ALA A 53 -11.09 1.08 2.31
CA ALA A 53 -11.55 1.87 1.17
C ALA A 53 -10.76 3.18 1.00
N GLU A 54 -10.47 3.89 2.08
CA GLU A 54 -9.60 5.08 2.06
C GLU A 54 -8.19 4.74 1.58
N MET A 55 -7.62 3.59 1.99
CA MET A 55 -6.27 3.20 1.57
C MET A 55 -6.23 2.88 0.07
N VAL A 56 -7.23 2.14 -0.43
CA VAL A 56 -7.36 1.82 -1.86
C VAL A 56 -7.52 3.10 -2.68
N GLY A 57 -8.34 4.05 -2.24
CA GLY A 57 -8.53 5.33 -2.94
C GLY A 57 -7.31 6.26 -2.97
N LEU A 58 -6.23 5.94 -2.22
CA LEU A 58 -4.94 6.63 -2.32
C LEU A 58 -3.96 5.95 -3.29
N ILE A 59 -4.24 4.70 -3.66
CA ILE A 59 -3.41 3.86 -4.54
C ILE A 59 -3.96 3.86 -5.98
N GLU A 60 -5.28 4.00 -6.15
CA GLU A 60 -5.95 4.24 -7.44
C GLU A 60 -5.73 5.66 -7.98
#